data_AF-K2DS56-F1
#
_entry.id   AF-K2DS56-F1
#
_cell.length_a   1.000
_cell.length_b   1.000
_cell.length_c   1.000
_cell.angle_alpha   90.00
_cell.angle_beta   90.00
_cell.angle_gamma   90.00
#
_symmetry.space_group_name_H-M   'P 1'
#
loop_
_entity.id
_entity.type
_entity.pdbx_description
1 polymer ?
#
loop_
_entity_poly.entity_id
_entity_poly.type
_entity_poly.pdbx_seq_one_letter_code
_entity_poly.pdbx_strand_id
1 'polypeptide(L)'
;MSINLNAPGAKSNARQGQPFVTSDVSFGLTSKLSAFGNGGETFDKLHLKFQEKIKQLNENVKSGEKYTIIKMLKQNAGLNYSAIIVAETAEDCTAAHVLMIEKTGEYPNPLIETIAGVRYEIIRTPADALDQKYVQQAQKLVAETLGVDVNTVVIVDGSLVPNEYDVNNDNLIQDLFVNTLNSVDSEIAIQVNKYAGINIADIINNYRNGKFFVNLFFNNNDSVIYDQTGMPVRQDICISLSFKNTATQNNKSVNQGNDSVEIVKTYGYIDFDWVGPMINGNMVGTQKFVPNFIITHIDSPLVPTPDIVMLAVASVLSINEDMNWMQAFRPNPGKKNEIDYNDIGALNTEGNIENSNTGFGKKINTKTKEFSLMDFNNAIQALVRPNLMVSIDIPKAGPETWFTSVFCYSKFSNSEKAIKRVYDSIAILTNGNNTINTAVPIFADISNKIHGGYYKTKDGIKDIRNLSSYLSVANYVSDTNQQPILISQYTNTLYNTSIPNELRAAERKKFIDNMSNNTAVYKQYYDRLTFSGMFLMNLVNSLRHIGFAPIFSNMGAVNDMFQRRSTTDFSGAMLGQDARFMSSNNMFGNFFMPGNYNRQF
;
A
#
# COMPACT_ATOMS: atom_id res chain seq x y z
N MET A 1 32.07 27.59 83.33
CA MET A 1 32.92 28.78 83.14
C MET A 1 32.76 29.26 81.71
N SER A 2 32.35 30.52 81.57
CA SER A 2 32.81 31.54 80.60
C SER A 2 33.14 31.06 79.16
N ILE A 3 32.36 31.41 78.15
CA ILE A 3 32.44 32.68 77.38
C ILE A 3 33.75 32.80 76.57
N ASN A 4 33.60 32.57 75.25
CA ASN A 4 33.90 33.53 74.15
C ASN A 4 35.38 33.87 73.82
N LEU A 5 35.77 33.73 72.55
CA LEU A 5 36.02 34.85 71.60
C LEU A 5 36.94 34.45 70.42
N ASN A 6 36.52 34.97 69.25
CA ASN A 6 37.32 35.48 68.12
C ASN A 6 38.01 34.56 67.10
N ALA A 7 37.68 34.86 65.84
CA ALA A 7 38.27 34.48 64.55
C ALA A 7 39.62 35.21 64.29
N PRO A 8 40.28 35.18 63.09
CA PRO A 8 39.99 34.49 61.81
C PRO A 8 41.24 33.85 61.10
N GLY A 9 41.05 33.12 59.98
CA GLY A 9 42.14 32.92 59.00
C GLY A 9 42.12 31.69 58.07
N ALA A 10 41.67 31.92 56.82
CA ALA A 10 42.18 31.41 55.53
C ALA A 10 42.44 29.89 55.21
N LYS A 11 41.68 29.44 54.20
CA LYS A 11 42.02 28.67 52.97
C LYS A 11 42.05 27.11 52.93
N SER A 12 41.18 26.64 52.02
CA SER A 12 41.23 25.51 51.06
C SER A 12 41.22 24.05 51.55
N ASN A 13 40.09 23.36 51.30
CA ASN A 13 39.92 22.32 50.25
C ASN A 13 38.60 21.57 50.50
N ALA A 14 37.65 21.67 49.57
CA ALA A 14 36.33 21.05 49.69
C ALA A 14 36.18 19.85 48.76
N ARG A 15 35.99 18.67 49.35
CA ARG A 15 35.23 17.57 48.76
C ARG A 15 34.24 17.04 49.80
N GLN A 16 33.01 16.88 49.33
CA GLN A 16 31.98 15.91 49.74
C GLN A 16 31.23 16.15 51.06
N GLY A 17 29.94 16.41 50.90
CA GLY A 17 28.91 16.42 51.93
C GLY A 17 27.73 17.27 51.45
N GLN A 18 26.57 16.65 51.27
CA GLN A 18 25.34 17.27 50.73
C GLN A 18 24.90 18.55 51.45
N PRO A 19 24.01 19.33 50.81
CA PRO A 19 22.71 19.48 51.47
C PRO A 19 21.51 19.36 50.54
N PHE A 20 20.41 18.91 51.15
CA PHE A 20 19.03 19.24 50.81
C PHE A 20 18.90 20.67 50.24
N VAL A 21 18.24 20.79 49.08
CA VAL A 21 17.61 22.05 48.65
C VAL A 21 16.23 21.71 48.09
N THR A 22 15.24 21.89 48.95
CA THR A 22 13.90 22.35 48.56
C THR A 22 14.02 23.82 48.17
N SER A 23 13.80 24.15 46.90
CA SER A 23 13.08 25.36 46.49
C SER A 23 13.04 25.48 44.97
N ASP A 24 11.82 25.53 44.48
CA ASP A 24 11.47 26.10 43.18
C ASP A 24 12.18 27.44 42.98
N VAL A 25 13.06 27.49 41.99
CA VAL A 25 13.41 28.74 41.32
C VAL A 25 13.16 28.54 39.84
N SER A 26 11.88 28.70 39.50
CA SER A 26 11.40 28.83 38.12
C SER A 26 11.95 30.13 37.52
N PHE A 27 13.02 30.03 36.74
CA PHE A 27 13.36 31.08 35.79
C PHE A 27 12.55 30.87 34.50
N GLY A 28 11.52 31.72 34.34
CA GLY A 28 10.77 31.88 33.09
C GLY A 28 9.61 30.90 32.92
N LEU A 29 8.39 31.44 32.81
CA LEU A 29 7.24 30.75 32.22
C LEU A 29 7.52 30.48 30.74
N THR A 30 8.40 29.54 30.44
CA THR A 30 8.35 28.82 29.18
C THR A 30 7.28 27.75 29.39
N SER A 31 6.16 27.89 28.69
CA SER A 31 5.23 26.76 28.60
C SER A 31 6.05 25.57 28.11
N LYS A 32 5.78 24.35 28.61
CA LYS A 32 6.34 23.12 28.03
C LYS A 32 6.07 22.99 26.52
N LEU A 33 5.28 23.91 25.94
CA LEU A 33 4.95 24.10 24.54
C LEU A 33 5.97 24.92 23.72
N SER A 34 6.84 25.74 24.32
CA SER A 34 7.82 26.53 23.55
C SER A 34 9.05 25.73 23.09
N ALA A 35 9.14 24.45 23.45
CA ALA A 35 10.21 23.55 23.03
C ALA A 35 9.93 22.85 21.68
N PHE A 36 8.76 23.09 21.09
CA PHE A 36 8.39 22.52 19.80
C PHE A 36 8.53 23.62 18.73
N GLY A 37 9.42 23.44 17.76
CA GLY A 37 9.43 24.27 16.54
C GLY A 37 8.16 24.05 15.69
N ASN A 38 8.24 24.25 14.38
CA ASN A 38 7.10 24.11 13.44
C ASN A 38 6.27 22.80 13.58
N GLY A 39 6.82 21.75 14.17
CA GLY A 39 6.10 20.50 14.47
C GLY A 39 5.06 20.59 15.58
N GLY A 40 5.27 21.43 16.60
CA GLY A 40 4.28 21.64 17.66
C GLY A 40 3.02 22.32 17.14
N GLU A 41 3.19 23.31 16.28
CA GLU A 41 2.07 24.03 15.65
C GLU A 41 1.20 23.10 14.80
N THR A 42 1.82 22.23 13.98
CA THR A 42 1.08 21.26 13.15
C THR A 42 0.29 20.29 14.03
N PHE A 43 0.94 19.76 15.08
CA PHE A 43 0.31 18.86 16.04
C PHE A 43 -0.90 19.51 16.72
N ASP A 44 -0.74 20.72 17.25
CA ASP A 44 -1.81 21.39 18.00
C ASP A 44 -2.97 21.83 17.09
N LYS A 45 -2.68 22.34 15.89
CA LYS A 45 -3.73 22.69 14.91
C LYS A 45 -4.56 21.48 14.50
N LEU A 46 -3.90 20.37 14.16
CA LEU A 46 -4.58 19.14 13.76
C LEU A 46 -5.43 18.59 14.92
N HIS A 47 -4.87 18.55 16.13
CA HIS A 47 -5.59 18.12 17.32
C HIS A 47 -6.82 18.99 17.59
N LEU A 48 -6.70 20.31 17.53
CA LEU A 48 -7.84 21.22 17.76
C LEU A 48 -8.96 20.98 16.73
N LYS A 49 -8.61 20.85 15.44
CA LYS A 49 -9.60 20.57 14.39
C LYS A 49 -10.30 19.23 14.59
N PHE A 50 -9.57 18.18 14.97
CA PHE A 50 -10.16 16.88 15.28
C PHE A 50 -11.05 16.95 16.53
N GLN A 51 -10.63 17.69 17.56
CA GLN A 51 -11.40 17.88 18.79
C GLN A 51 -12.74 18.60 18.52
N GLU A 52 -12.74 19.63 17.67
CA GLU A 52 -13.95 20.32 17.24
C GLU A 52 -14.91 19.39 16.50
N LYS A 53 -14.40 18.58 15.56
CA LYS A 53 -15.21 17.60 14.81
C LYS A 53 -15.78 16.51 15.72
N ILE A 54 -14.99 15.97 16.65
CA ILE A 54 -15.47 14.97 17.64
C ILE A 54 -16.54 15.56 18.55
N LYS A 55 -16.39 16.82 18.98
CA LYS A 55 -17.41 17.49 19.78
C LYS A 55 -18.74 17.58 19.04
N GLN A 56 -18.71 18.02 17.78
CA GLN A 56 -19.91 18.07 16.92
C GLN A 56 -20.52 16.69 16.71
N LEU A 57 -19.70 15.65 16.56
CA LEU A 57 -20.17 14.29 16.36
C LEU A 57 -20.84 13.73 17.63
N ASN A 58 -20.20 13.87 18.80
CA ASN A 58 -20.75 13.45 20.08
C ASN A 58 -22.04 14.19 20.47
N GLU A 59 -22.28 15.41 19.97
CA GLU A 59 -23.56 16.13 20.15
C GLU A 59 -24.71 15.47 19.35
N ASN A 60 -24.40 14.73 18.29
CA ASN A 60 -25.37 14.10 17.39
C ASN A 60 -25.54 12.58 17.62
N VAL A 61 -24.60 11.92 18.29
CA VAL A 61 -24.62 10.48 18.54
C VAL A 61 -25.57 10.12 19.69
N LYS A 62 -26.29 9.00 19.56
CA LYS A 62 -27.23 8.48 20.57
C LYS A 62 -26.47 8.01 21.81
N SER A 63 -27.12 8.01 22.98
CA SER A 63 -26.52 7.58 24.24
C SER A 63 -25.93 6.16 24.17
N GLY A 64 -24.60 6.03 24.13
CA GLY A 64 -23.91 4.73 24.19
C GLY A 64 -22.50 4.74 23.58
N GLU A 65 -22.33 5.39 22.43
CA GLU A 65 -21.05 5.49 21.72
C GLU A 65 -20.42 6.85 22.03
N LYS A 66 -19.15 6.85 22.45
CA LYS A 66 -18.44 8.10 22.78
C LYS A 66 -17.05 8.12 22.16
N TYR A 67 -16.80 9.14 21.36
CA TYR A 67 -15.50 9.40 20.77
C TYR A 67 -14.66 10.30 21.68
N THR A 68 -13.40 9.96 21.84
CA THR A 68 -12.43 10.72 22.63
C THR A 68 -11.14 10.91 21.82
N ILE A 69 -10.56 12.11 21.94
CA ILE A 69 -9.24 12.41 21.37
C ILE A 69 -8.21 12.52 22.49
N ILE A 70 -7.05 11.90 22.29
CA ILE A 70 -6.01 11.79 23.31
C ILE A 70 -4.67 12.25 22.71
N LYS A 71 -3.98 13.15 23.41
CA LYS A 71 -2.63 13.61 23.06
C LYS A 71 -1.59 12.65 23.63
N MET A 72 -0.78 12.03 22.77
CA MET A 72 0.40 11.29 23.19
C MET A 72 1.67 12.10 22.87
N LEU A 73 2.28 12.69 23.90
CA LEU A 73 3.50 13.47 23.75
C LEU A 73 4.75 12.58 23.88
N LYS A 74 5.67 12.71 22.92
CA LYS A 74 6.88 11.87 22.85
C LYS A 74 7.73 11.88 24.12
N GLN A 75 7.83 13.03 24.80
CA GLN A 75 8.62 13.17 26.04
C GLN A 75 8.01 12.38 27.20
N ASN A 76 6.68 12.30 27.26
CA ASN A 76 5.98 11.59 28.33
C ASN A 76 5.99 10.08 28.08
N ALA A 77 5.91 9.67 26.82
CA ALA A 77 5.84 8.27 26.41
C ALA A 77 7.21 7.61 26.17
N GLY A 78 8.31 8.37 26.15
CA GLY A 78 9.64 7.85 25.82
C GLY A 78 9.74 7.35 24.37
N LEU A 79 9.12 8.10 23.45
CA LEU A 79 9.01 7.80 22.01
C LEU A 79 9.76 8.84 21.16
N ASN A 80 9.94 8.55 19.87
CA ASN A 80 10.62 9.45 18.93
C ASN A 80 9.68 10.51 18.32
N TYR A 81 8.39 10.19 18.23
CA TYR A 81 7.33 11.03 17.67
C TYR A 81 6.16 11.13 18.63
N SER A 82 5.41 12.22 18.55
CA SER A 82 4.13 12.40 19.25
C SER A 82 2.99 11.88 18.36
N ALA A 83 1.87 11.53 18.98
CA ALA A 83 0.69 11.03 18.29
C ALA A 83 -0.60 11.71 18.75
N ILE A 84 -1.57 11.75 17.85
CA ILE A 84 -2.97 11.98 18.17
C ILE A 84 -3.64 10.61 18.13
N ILE A 85 -4.34 10.24 19.20
CA ILE A 85 -5.08 8.98 19.27
C ILE A 85 -6.56 9.33 19.26
N VAL A 86 -7.31 8.69 18.37
CA VAL A 86 -8.77 8.75 18.36
C VAL A 86 -9.26 7.41 18.91
N ALA A 87 -10.12 7.46 19.92
CA ALA A 87 -10.67 6.29 20.57
C ALA A 87 -12.19 6.34 20.59
N GLU A 88 -12.82 5.20 20.39
CA GLU A 88 -14.24 4.97 20.57
C GLU A 88 -14.42 3.94 21.69
N THR A 89 -15.42 4.17 22.54
CA THR A 89 -15.80 3.20 23.58
C THR A 89 -17.28 2.87 23.42
N ALA A 90 -17.58 1.57 23.33
CA ALA A 90 -18.91 1.02 23.29
C ALA A 90 -18.94 -0.26 24.15
N GLU A 91 -19.90 -0.34 25.06
CA GLU A 91 -19.98 -1.43 26.05
C GLU A 91 -18.64 -1.65 26.78
N ASP A 92 -18.11 -2.87 26.78
CA ASP A 92 -16.85 -3.26 27.43
C ASP A 92 -15.64 -3.23 26.47
N CYS A 93 -15.77 -2.63 25.28
CA CYS A 93 -14.72 -2.58 24.27
C CYS A 93 -14.31 -1.14 23.95
N THR A 94 -13.00 -0.89 23.92
CA THR A 94 -12.43 0.38 23.46
C THR A 94 -11.55 0.14 22.25
N ALA A 95 -11.90 0.71 21.11
CA ALA A 95 -11.06 0.71 19.92
C ALA A 95 -10.32 2.06 19.81
N ALA A 96 -9.05 2.05 19.39
CA ALA A 96 -8.29 3.27 19.21
C ALA A 96 -7.33 3.21 18.02
N HIS A 97 -7.23 4.29 17.25
CA HIS A 97 -6.32 4.41 16.11
C HIS A 97 -5.26 5.49 16.37
N VAL A 98 -4.03 5.23 15.95
CA VAL A 98 -2.87 6.08 16.23
C VAL A 98 -2.47 6.89 14.99
N LEU A 99 -2.53 8.23 15.09
CA LEU A 99 -1.96 9.14 14.10
C LEU A 99 -0.59 9.65 14.58
N MET A 100 0.48 9.06 14.09
CA MET A 100 1.86 9.45 14.43
C MET A 100 2.28 10.67 13.60
N ILE A 101 2.67 11.76 14.26
CA ILE A 101 2.94 13.03 13.57
C ILE A 101 4.44 13.19 13.29
N GLU A 102 4.85 13.04 12.02
CA GLU A 102 6.27 13.05 11.61
C GLU A 102 6.99 14.33 12.07
N LYS A 103 6.35 15.51 11.93
CA LYS A 103 6.99 16.81 12.24
C LYS A 103 7.41 16.97 13.69
N THR A 104 6.90 16.13 14.59
CA THR A 104 7.20 16.21 16.02
C THR A 104 8.51 15.51 16.38
N GLY A 105 9.12 14.75 15.47
CA GLY A 105 10.39 14.06 15.66
C GLY A 105 11.42 14.37 14.58
N GLU A 106 12.59 13.75 14.71
CA GLU A 106 13.67 13.86 13.71
C GLU A 106 13.63 12.65 12.78
N TYR A 107 14.13 12.80 11.55
CA TYR A 107 14.23 11.68 10.63
C TYR A 107 15.21 10.63 11.18
N PRO A 108 14.89 9.32 11.16
CA PRO A 108 15.75 8.31 11.75
C PRO A 108 17.10 8.21 11.03
N ASN A 109 18.19 8.10 11.79
CA ASN A 109 19.50 7.87 11.19
C ASN A 109 19.55 6.50 10.48
N PRO A 110 20.18 6.42 9.29
CA PRO A 110 20.44 5.15 8.64
C PRO A 110 21.28 4.22 9.53
N LEU A 111 20.99 2.92 9.45
CA LEU A 111 21.77 1.90 10.12
C LEU A 111 22.88 1.43 9.16
N ILE A 112 24.13 1.45 9.61
CA ILE A 112 25.24 0.91 8.82
C ILE A 112 25.56 -0.49 9.32
N GLU A 113 25.33 -1.50 8.48
CA GLU A 113 25.69 -2.88 8.76
C GLU A 113 26.82 -3.34 7.86
N THR A 114 27.66 -4.26 8.35
CA THR A 114 28.69 -4.91 7.54
C THR A 114 28.34 -6.38 7.39
N ILE A 115 28.02 -6.80 6.18
CA ILE A 115 27.63 -8.17 5.85
C ILE A 115 28.59 -8.68 4.77
N ALA A 116 29.20 -9.85 4.99
CA ALA A 116 30.22 -10.41 4.09
C ALA A 116 31.37 -9.44 3.75
N GLY A 117 31.72 -8.53 4.68
CA GLY A 117 32.79 -7.54 4.46
C GLY A 117 32.38 -6.31 3.65
N VAL A 118 31.13 -6.22 3.17
CA VAL A 118 30.57 -5.06 2.48
C VAL A 118 29.74 -4.23 3.46
N ARG A 119 29.96 -2.91 3.49
CA ARG A 119 29.17 -1.97 4.29
C ARG A 119 27.90 -1.57 3.55
N TYR A 120 26.76 -1.80 4.17
CA TYR A 120 25.44 -1.43 3.67
C TYR A 120 24.81 -0.37 4.54
N GLU A 121 24.19 0.60 3.88
CA GLU A 121 23.37 1.62 4.52
C GLU A 121 21.90 1.19 4.44
N ILE A 122 21.36 0.73 5.56
CA ILE A 122 19.96 0.34 5.70
C ILE A 122 19.19 1.59 6.14
N ILE A 123 18.29 2.07 5.29
CA ILE A 123 17.45 3.21 5.61
C ILE A 123 16.50 2.83 6.73
N ARG A 124 16.31 3.73 7.68
CA ARG A 124 15.19 3.72 8.60
C ARG A 124 14.24 4.84 8.21
N THR A 125 12.95 4.53 8.22
CA THR A 125 11.89 5.45 7.84
C THR A 125 11.11 5.89 9.08
N PRO A 126 10.48 7.07 9.08
CA PRO A 126 9.66 7.50 10.21
C PRO A 126 8.57 6.48 10.58
N ALA A 127 7.98 5.82 9.60
CA ALA A 127 7.00 4.74 9.81
C ALA A 127 7.56 3.57 10.64
N ASP A 128 8.87 3.34 10.65
CA ASP A 128 9.49 2.29 11.48
C ASP A 128 9.37 2.55 12.98
N ALA A 129 9.05 3.77 13.40
CA ALA A 129 8.83 4.10 14.80
C ALA A 129 7.44 3.68 15.32
N LEU A 130 6.49 3.37 14.45
CA LEU A 130 5.21 2.77 14.83
C LEU A 130 5.41 1.25 15.07
N ASP A 131 6.15 0.93 16.13
CA ASP A 131 6.48 -0.43 16.53
C ASP A 131 5.62 -0.92 17.72
N GLN A 132 5.89 -2.14 18.19
CA GLN A 132 5.17 -2.72 19.33
C GLN A 132 5.30 -1.86 20.60
N LYS A 133 6.44 -1.19 20.81
CA LYS A 133 6.63 -0.30 21.96
C LYS A 133 5.69 0.90 21.84
N TYR A 134 5.58 1.49 20.66
CA TYR A 134 4.69 2.62 20.38
C TYR A 134 3.22 2.23 20.64
N VAL A 135 2.80 1.06 20.14
CA VAL A 135 1.43 0.52 20.33
C VAL A 135 1.13 0.28 21.81
N GLN A 136 2.06 -0.31 22.57
CA GLN A 136 1.86 -0.54 24.01
C GLN A 136 1.73 0.76 24.82
N GLN A 137 2.49 1.80 24.48
CA GLN A 137 2.35 3.11 25.12
C GLN A 137 1.01 3.77 24.78
N ALA A 138 0.56 3.66 23.52
CA ALA A 138 -0.75 4.14 23.11
C ALA A 138 -1.87 3.43 23.87
N GLN A 139 -1.82 2.09 23.94
CA GLN A 139 -2.80 1.27 24.65
C GLN A 139 -2.90 1.65 26.14
N LYS A 140 -1.75 1.78 26.81
CA LYS A 140 -1.68 2.19 28.21
C LYS A 140 -2.27 3.59 28.42
N LEU A 141 -1.91 4.55 27.57
CA LEU A 141 -2.39 5.93 27.68
C LEU A 141 -3.91 6.02 27.48
N VAL A 142 -4.46 5.27 26.52
CA VAL A 142 -5.91 5.19 26.29
C VAL A 142 -6.61 4.63 27.52
N ALA A 143 -6.13 3.52 28.06
CA ALA A 143 -6.69 2.88 29.25
C ALA A 143 -6.69 3.82 30.47
N GLU A 144 -5.57 4.49 30.73
CA GLU A 144 -5.43 5.46 31.82
C GLU A 144 -6.36 6.68 31.64
N THR A 145 -6.48 7.18 30.41
CA THR A 145 -7.30 8.38 30.13
C THR A 145 -8.79 8.09 30.24
N LEU A 146 -9.23 6.91 29.81
CA LEU A 146 -10.64 6.50 29.82
C LEU A 146 -11.06 5.78 31.10
N GLY A 147 -10.12 5.39 31.95
CA GLY A 147 -10.40 4.65 33.19
C GLY A 147 -10.87 3.21 32.94
N VAL A 148 -10.40 2.58 31.86
CA VAL A 148 -10.74 1.21 31.47
C VAL A 148 -9.55 0.26 31.67
N ASP A 149 -9.79 -1.05 31.65
CA ASP A 149 -8.71 -2.04 31.69
C ASP A 149 -7.88 -1.95 30.40
N VAL A 150 -6.54 -2.00 30.51
CA VAL A 150 -5.65 -2.01 29.35
C VAL A 150 -5.96 -3.17 28.39
N ASN A 151 -6.45 -4.29 28.91
CA ASN A 151 -6.80 -5.47 28.11
C ASN A 151 -8.09 -5.30 27.29
N THR A 152 -8.93 -4.32 27.60
CA THR A 152 -10.14 -4.01 26.82
C THR A 152 -9.87 -2.96 25.73
N VAL A 153 -8.67 -2.41 25.69
CA VAL A 153 -8.24 -1.46 24.65
C VAL A 153 -7.61 -2.22 23.49
N VAL A 154 -8.19 -2.08 22.30
CA VAL A 154 -7.68 -2.59 21.04
C VAL A 154 -7.11 -1.42 20.22
N ILE A 155 -5.82 -1.48 19.89
CA ILE A 155 -5.22 -0.53 18.95
C ILE A 155 -5.44 -1.04 17.53
N VAL A 156 -6.25 -0.31 16.76
CA VAL A 156 -6.61 -0.60 15.36
C VAL A 156 -5.54 0.00 14.43
N ASP A 157 -4.31 -0.51 14.54
CA ASP A 157 -3.13 -0.02 13.80
C ASP A 157 -2.90 1.50 13.94
N GLY A 158 -2.13 2.07 13.00
CA GLY A 158 -1.85 3.50 12.96
C GLY A 158 -1.34 3.97 11.61
N SER A 159 -1.39 5.28 11.44
CA SER A 159 -1.01 6.01 10.23
C SER A 159 0.07 7.03 10.54
N LEU A 160 1.08 7.14 9.68
CA LEU A 160 2.03 8.24 9.69
C LEU A 160 1.39 9.47 9.04
N VAL A 161 1.27 10.57 9.78
CA VAL A 161 0.94 11.89 9.23
C VAL A 161 2.25 12.57 8.82
N PRO A 162 2.52 12.71 7.51
CA PRO A 162 3.82 13.12 7.02
C PRO A 162 4.09 14.62 7.24
N ASN A 163 5.36 15.01 7.09
CA ASN A 163 5.79 16.40 7.15
C ASN A 163 5.12 17.29 6.09
N GLU A 164 4.70 16.70 4.99
CA GLU A 164 4.10 17.40 3.87
C GLU A 164 2.58 17.60 4.06
N TYR A 165 2.00 17.03 5.12
CA TYR A 165 0.58 17.16 5.42
C TYR A 165 0.18 18.64 5.65
N ASP A 166 -0.81 19.10 4.89
CA ASP A 166 -1.33 20.46 4.99
C ASP A 166 -2.49 20.54 5.98
N VAL A 167 -2.18 20.97 7.20
CA VAL A 167 -3.16 21.20 8.27
C VAL A 167 -4.09 22.40 8.02
N ASN A 168 -3.90 23.14 6.93
CA ASN A 168 -4.82 24.22 6.53
C ASN A 168 -5.85 23.75 5.50
N ASN A 169 -5.65 22.59 4.87
CA ASN A 169 -6.60 22.02 3.92
C ASN A 169 -7.70 21.25 4.65
N ASP A 170 -8.87 21.86 4.80
CA ASP A 170 -10.00 21.27 5.53
C ASP A 170 -10.55 20.00 4.90
N ASN A 171 -10.43 19.82 3.58
CA ASN A 171 -10.85 18.59 2.90
C ASN A 171 -9.91 17.44 3.28
N LEU A 172 -8.59 17.65 3.23
CA LEU A 172 -7.61 16.64 3.61
C LEU A 172 -7.72 16.26 5.10
N ILE A 173 -8.07 17.22 5.95
CA ILE A 173 -8.35 16.99 7.37
C ILE A 173 -9.63 16.19 7.55
N GLN A 174 -10.67 16.46 6.76
CA GLN A 174 -11.89 15.68 6.77
C GLN A 174 -11.63 14.24 6.32
N ASP A 175 -10.84 14.03 5.26
CA ASP A 175 -10.52 12.70 4.74
C ASP A 175 -9.74 11.86 5.75
N LEU A 176 -8.70 12.44 6.36
CA LEU A 176 -7.95 11.79 7.44
C LEU A 176 -8.84 11.48 8.65
N PHE A 177 -9.70 12.43 9.02
CA PHE A 177 -10.62 12.29 10.15
C PHE A 177 -11.62 11.16 9.93
N VAL A 178 -12.29 11.13 8.79
CA VAL A 178 -13.26 10.08 8.42
C VAL A 178 -12.60 8.72 8.37
N ASN A 179 -11.42 8.61 7.76
CA ASN A 179 -10.69 7.34 7.74
C ASN A 179 -10.33 6.86 9.16
N THR A 180 -9.92 7.79 10.02
CA THR A 180 -9.60 7.49 11.42
C THR A 180 -10.84 7.03 12.19
N LEU A 181 -11.99 7.68 12.01
CA LEU A 181 -13.25 7.24 12.63
C LEU A 181 -13.68 5.87 12.11
N ASN A 182 -13.70 5.67 10.79
CA ASN A 182 -14.04 4.40 10.19
C ASN A 182 -13.19 3.26 10.75
N SER A 183 -11.91 3.49 11.05
CA SER A 183 -11.04 2.46 11.63
C SER A 183 -11.49 2.01 13.03
N VAL A 184 -11.87 2.94 13.92
CA VAL A 184 -12.32 2.58 15.27
C VAL A 184 -13.73 2.03 15.26
N ASP A 185 -14.63 2.64 14.46
CA ASP A 185 -16.02 2.21 14.27
C ASP A 185 -16.07 0.79 13.72
N SER A 186 -15.18 0.44 12.79
CA SER A 186 -15.08 -0.91 12.23
C SER A 186 -14.82 -1.95 13.31
N GLU A 187 -13.85 -1.69 14.17
CA GLU A 187 -13.44 -2.66 15.19
C GLU A 187 -14.53 -2.78 16.26
N ILE A 188 -15.17 -1.68 16.67
CA ILE A 188 -16.36 -1.72 17.55
C ILE A 188 -17.50 -2.51 16.89
N ALA A 189 -17.79 -2.26 15.61
CA ALA A 189 -18.84 -2.97 14.90
C ALA A 189 -18.58 -4.49 14.82
N ILE A 190 -17.32 -4.88 14.64
CA ILE A 190 -16.92 -6.29 14.59
C ILE A 190 -17.03 -6.96 15.97
N GLN A 191 -16.49 -6.31 17.03
CA GLN A 191 -16.41 -6.90 18.36
C GLN A 191 -17.74 -6.86 19.12
N VAL A 192 -18.43 -5.72 19.07
CA VAL A 192 -19.64 -5.43 19.86
C VAL A 192 -20.89 -5.74 19.05
N ASN A 193 -21.02 -5.14 17.86
CA ASN A 193 -22.23 -5.28 17.03
C ASN A 193 -22.28 -6.61 16.26
N LYS A 194 -21.22 -7.43 16.38
CA LYS A 194 -21.08 -8.73 15.69
C LYS A 194 -21.31 -8.62 14.18
N TYR A 195 -20.80 -7.54 13.59
CA TYR A 195 -20.87 -7.34 12.15
C TYR A 195 -20.18 -8.51 11.44
N ALA A 196 -20.96 -9.20 10.60
CA ALA A 196 -20.51 -10.41 9.93
C ALA A 196 -19.79 -10.11 8.59
N GLY A 197 -20.04 -8.96 7.97
CA GLY A 197 -19.60 -8.68 6.59
C GLY A 197 -20.77 -8.65 5.61
N ILE A 198 -20.45 -8.33 4.36
CA ILE A 198 -21.40 -8.33 3.24
C ILE A 198 -21.62 -9.77 2.76
N ASN A 199 -22.87 -10.17 2.52
CA ASN A 199 -23.22 -11.42 1.86
C ASN A 199 -23.78 -11.14 0.45
N ILE A 200 -23.05 -11.57 -0.58
CA ILE A 200 -23.43 -11.30 -1.97
C ILE A 200 -24.69 -12.07 -2.38
N ALA A 201 -24.89 -13.29 -1.88
CA ALA A 201 -26.09 -14.06 -2.18
C ALA A 201 -27.34 -13.34 -1.67
N ASP A 202 -27.27 -12.73 -0.49
CA ASP A 202 -28.36 -11.94 0.08
C ASP A 202 -28.65 -10.69 -0.77
N ILE A 203 -27.61 -9.99 -1.22
CA ILE A 203 -27.77 -8.83 -2.13
C ILE A 203 -28.49 -9.26 -3.42
N ILE A 204 -28.06 -10.34 -4.06
CA ILE A 204 -28.66 -10.84 -5.31
C ILE A 204 -30.11 -11.27 -5.08
N ASN A 205 -30.40 -11.96 -3.99
CA ASN A 205 -31.75 -12.45 -3.67
C ASN A 205 -32.72 -11.31 -3.33
N ASN A 206 -32.25 -10.32 -2.57
CA ASN A 206 -33.05 -9.16 -2.14
C ASN A 206 -33.29 -8.18 -3.30
N TYR A 207 -32.36 -8.08 -4.24
CA TYR A 207 -32.43 -7.19 -5.39
C TYR A 207 -32.38 -7.98 -6.70
N ARG A 208 -33.46 -8.72 -7.01
CA ARG A 208 -33.54 -9.65 -8.16
C ARG A 208 -33.15 -9.08 -9.53
N ASN A 209 -33.27 -7.77 -9.73
CA ASN A 209 -32.89 -7.07 -10.96
C ASN A 209 -31.59 -6.25 -10.83
N GLY A 210 -30.93 -6.35 -9.68
CA GLY A 210 -29.67 -5.70 -9.41
C GLY A 210 -28.51 -6.43 -10.08
N LYS A 211 -27.55 -5.66 -10.58
CA LYS A 211 -26.37 -6.19 -11.25
C LYS A 211 -25.13 -5.49 -10.73
N PHE A 212 -24.05 -6.24 -10.61
CA PHE A 212 -22.73 -5.67 -10.35
C PHE A 212 -22.13 -5.18 -11.67
N PHE A 213 -21.36 -4.10 -11.60
CA PHE A 213 -20.69 -3.49 -12.74
C PHE A 213 -19.23 -3.23 -12.40
N VAL A 214 -18.34 -3.53 -13.36
CA VAL A 214 -16.92 -3.19 -13.30
C VAL A 214 -16.61 -2.14 -14.35
N ASN A 215 -15.98 -1.05 -13.91
CA ASN A 215 -15.43 -0.01 -14.78
C ASN A 215 -13.91 -0.04 -14.72
N LEU A 216 -13.29 -0.01 -15.90
CA LEU A 216 -11.83 0.08 -16.05
C LEU A 216 -11.43 1.46 -16.53
N PHE A 217 -10.53 2.12 -15.82
CA PHE A 217 -9.96 3.41 -16.21
C PHE A 217 -8.45 3.24 -16.35
N PHE A 218 -7.90 3.69 -17.47
CA PHE A 218 -6.47 3.59 -17.78
C PHE A 218 -5.90 4.99 -17.99
N ASN A 219 -4.71 5.24 -17.46
CA ASN A 219 -3.92 6.43 -17.77
C ASN A 219 -4.74 7.73 -17.74
N ASN A 220 -5.48 7.95 -16.65
CA ASN A 220 -6.20 9.21 -16.46
C ASN A 220 -5.16 10.34 -16.39
N ASN A 221 -5.05 11.08 -17.49
CA ASN A 221 -4.14 12.20 -17.72
C ASN A 221 -3.72 12.93 -16.44
N ASP A 222 -2.47 12.75 -16.01
CA ASP A 222 -1.72 13.58 -15.06
C ASP A 222 -2.37 13.88 -13.68
N SER A 223 -3.49 13.25 -13.31
CA SER A 223 -4.08 13.46 -11.98
C SER A 223 -3.32 12.64 -10.95
N VAL A 224 -2.38 13.29 -10.25
CA VAL A 224 -1.78 12.73 -9.03
C VAL A 224 -2.91 12.51 -8.03
N ILE A 225 -3.10 11.26 -7.63
CA ILE A 225 -4.03 10.91 -6.57
C ILE A 225 -3.27 10.89 -5.26
N TYR A 226 -3.92 11.41 -4.23
CA TYR A 226 -3.36 11.53 -2.90
C TYR A 226 -4.15 10.64 -1.95
N ASP A 227 -3.46 9.96 -1.05
CA ASP A 227 -4.11 9.24 0.04
C ASP A 227 -4.65 10.21 1.10
N GLN A 228 -5.29 9.66 2.14
CA GLN A 228 -5.88 10.43 3.24
C GLN A 228 -4.82 11.17 4.08
N THR A 229 -3.53 10.86 3.90
CA THR A 229 -2.40 11.56 4.52
C THR A 229 -1.73 12.56 3.57
N GLY A 230 -2.30 12.78 2.38
CA GLY A 230 -1.81 13.74 1.40
C GLY A 230 -0.56 13.26 0.66
N MET A 231 -0.24 11.96 0.69
CA MET A 231 0.88 11.38 -0.01
C MET A 231 0.47 10.94 -1.42
N PRO A 232 1.30 11.16 -2.46
CA PRO A 232 0.96 10.75 -3.80
C PRO A 232 0.96 9.22 -3.91
N VAL A 233 -0.05 8.68 -4.59
CA VAL A 233 -0.22 7.25 -4.87
C VAL A 233 -0.06 7.01 -6.36
N ARG A 234 0.77 6.03 -6.74
CA ARG A 234 0.86 5.59 -8.13
C ARG A 234 -0.43 4.90 -8.55
N GLN A 235 -1.01 5.37 -9.65
CA GLN A 235 -2.17 4.78 -10.28
C GLN A 235 -2.07 4.91 -11.81
N ASP A 236 -1.78 3.79 -12.46
CA ASP A 236 -1.85 3.69 -13.92
C ASP A 236 -3.21 3.11 -14.35
N ILE A 237 -3.86 2.35 -13.46
CA ILE A 237 -5.15 1.69 -13.68
C ILE A 237 -6.04 1.87 -12.44
N CYS A 238 -7.31 2.19 -12.66
CA CYS A 238 -8.37 2.17 -11.64
C CYS A 238 -9.48 1.21 -12.05
N ILE A 239 -9.91 0.39 -11.09
CA ILE A 239 -10.97 -0.62 -11.25
C ILE A 239 -12.06 -0.28 -10.24
N SER A 240 -13.22 0.17 -10.71
CA SER A 240 -14.38 0.48 -9.84
C SER A 240 -15.41 -0.64 -9.94
N LEU A 241 -15.72 -1.25 -8.80
CA LEU A 241 -16.84 -2.18 -8.62
C LEU A 241 -18.03 -1.42 -8.06
N SER A 242 -19.18 -1.53 -8.72
CA SER A 242 -20.43 -0.91 -8.30
C SER A 242 -21.59 -1.88 -8.41
N PHE A 243 -22.68 -1.61 -7.70
CA PHE A 243 -23.93 -2.34 -7.79
C PHE A 243 -25.04 -1.39 -8.23
N LYS A 244 -25.79 -1.76 -9.26
CA LYS A 244 -26.92 -0.97 -9.74
C LYS A 244 -28.20 -1.77 -9.69
N ASN A 245 -29.20 -1.25 -9.01
CA ASN A 245 -30.53 -1.84 -8.99
C ASN A 245 -31.29 -1.42 -10.24
N THR A 246 -31.64 -2.36 -11.12
CA THR A 246 -32.46 -2.04 -12.31
C THR A 246 -33.94 -2.18 -11.96
N ALA A 247 -34.45 -1.26 -11.14
CA ALA A 247 -35.89 -1.17 -10.95
C ALA A 247 -36.55 -0.67 -12.25
N THR A 248 -37.64 -1.33 -12.63
CA THR A 248 -38.37 -1.26 -13.89
C THR A 248 -38.52 0.15 -14.50
N GLN A 249 -38.22 0.28 -15.80
CA GLN A 249 -38.19 1.51 -16.64
C GLN A 249 -39.44 2.42 -16.66
N ASN A 250 -40.47 2.18 -15.85
CA ASN A 250 -41.78 2.83 -15.99
C ASN A 250 -42.04 4.04 -15.08
N ASN A 251 -41.08 4.51 -14.28
CA ASN A 251 -41.25 5.77 -13.55
C ASN A 251 -39.91 6.51 -13.49
N LYS A 252 -39.61 7.32 -14.52
CA LYS A 252 -38.55 8.34 -14.45
C LYS A 252 -39.03 9.48 -13.55
N SER A 253 -39.01 9.26 -12.25
CA SER A 253 -39.13 10.34 -11.28
C SER A 253 -37.85 11.17 -11.32
N VAL A 254 -37.97 12.49 -11.38
CA VAL A 254 -36.82 13.42 -11.27
C VAL A 254 -36.13 13.32 -9.89
N ASN A 255 -36.79 12.67 -8.92
CA ASN A 255 -36.30 12.43 -7.56
C ASN A 255 -35.78 11.00 -7.33
N GLN A 256 -35.58 10.18 -8.36
CA GLN A 256 -34.86 8.93 -8.20
C GLN A 256 -33.37 9.26 -8.02
N GLY A 257 -32.87 9.05 -6.80
CA GLY A 257 -31.45 9.16 -6.49
C GLY A 257 -30.62 8.19 -7.33
N ASN A 258 -29.29 8.30 -7.23
CA ASN A 258 -28.38 7.39 -7.93
C ASN A 258 -28.75 5.91 -7.64
N ASP A 259 -29.32 5.21 -8.62
CA ASP A 259 -29.63 3.77 -8.55
C ASP A 259 -28.37 2.88 -8.54
N SER A 260 -27.18 3.50 -8.58
CA SER A 260 -25.88 2.84 -8.51
C SER A 260 -25.14 3.21 -7.23
N VAL A 261 -24.73 2.20 -6.48
CA VAL A 261 -23.87 2.32 -5.30
C VAL A 261 -22.47 1.84 -5.70
N GLU A 262 -21.47 2.69 -5.55
CA GLU A 262 -20.07 2.25 -5.66
C GLU A 262 -19.71 1.43 -4.42
N ILE A 263 -19.08 0.28 -4.63
CA ILE A 263 -18.67 -0.62 -3.54
C ILE A 263 -17.21 -0.37 -3.20
N VAL A 264 -16.34 -0.42 -4.21
CA VAL A 264 -14.90 -0.27 -4.01
C VAL A 264 -14.21 0.14 -5.30
N LYS A 265 -13.19 0.99 -5.17
CA LYS A 265 -12.21 1.31 -6.18
C LYS A 265 -10.87 0.70 -5.81
N THR A 266 -10.26 0.01 -6.76
CA THR A 266 -8.91 -0.53 -6.63
C THR A 266 -8.00 0.22 -7.58
N TYR A 267 -6.93 0.79 -7.03
CA TYR A 267 -5.92 1.52 -7.78
C TYR A 267 -4.63 0.72 -7.81
N GLY A 268 -3.94 0.78 -8.95
CA GLY A 268 -2.71 0.04 -9.11
C GLY A 268 -2.00 0.32 -10.42
N TYR A 269 -0.98 -0.48 -10.66
CA TYR A 269 -0.21 -0.46 -11.90
C TYR A 269 0.26 -1.86 -12.27
N ILE A 270 0.68 -2.02 -13.52
CA ILE A 270 1.31 -3.26 -13.99
C ILE A 270 2.83 -3.08 -13.95
N ASP A 271 3.53 -4.02 -13.33
CA ASP A 271 4.96 -4.24 -13.52
C ASP A 271 5.19 -5.59 -14.20
N PHE A 272 6.44 -5.90 -14.55
CA PHE A 272 6.80 -7.15 -15.20
C PHE A 272 7.79 -7.93 -14.36
N ASP A 273 7.42 -9.17 -14.02
CA ASP A 273 8.31 -10.10 -13.35
C ASP A 273 9.10 -10.93 -14.38
N TRP A 274 10.42 -10.97 -14.22
CA TRP A 274 11.29 -11.83 -15.03
C TRP A 274 11.13 -13.29 -14.61
N VAL A 275 10.83 -14.16 -15.57
CA VAL A 275 10.57 -15.59 -15.34
C VAL A 275 11.41 -16.51 -16.22
N GLY A 276 12.36 -15.92 -16.95
CA GLY A 276 13.27 -16.64 -17.85
C GLY A 276 12.58 -17.31 -19.05
N PRO A 277 13.36 -17.93 -19.94
CA PRO A 277 12.83 -18.64 -21.10
C PRO A 277 12.09 -19.92 -20.69
N MET A 278 10.92 -20.16 -21.28
CA MET A 278 10.29 -21.49 -21.20
C MET A 278 10.99 -22.44 -22.16
N ILE A 279 11.43 -23.60 -21.70
CA ILE A 279 11.99 -24.65 -22.56
C ILE A 279 10.90 -25.71 -22.74
N ASN A 280 10.34 -25.82 -23.96
CA ASN A 280 9.39 -26.87 -24.30
C ASN A 280 10.00 -27.77 -25.39
N GLY A 281 10.60 -28.88 -24.98
CA GLY A 281 11.42 -29.72 -25.87
C GLY A 281 12.64 -28.95 -26.39
N ASN A 282 12.85 -28.96 -27.70
CA ASN A 282 13.96 -28.24 -28.36
C ASN A 282 13.63 -26.76 -28.69
N MET A 283 12.42 -26.28 -28.37
CA MET A 283 12.03 -24.89 -28.61
C MET A 283 12.14 -24.06 -27.33
N VAL A 284 12.93 -23.00 -27.41
CA VAL A 284 13.06 -21.98 -26.36
C VAL A 284 12.01 -20.90 -26.64
N GLY A 285 11.05 -20.75 -25.74
CA GLY A 285 10.05 -19.70 -25.80
C GLY A 285 10.66 -18.31 -25.58
N THR A 286 10.21 -17.34 -26.37
CA THR A 286 10.67 -15.94 -26.31
C THR A 286 10.04 -15.15 -25.16
N GLN A 287 8.96 -15.66 -24.56
CA GLN A 287 8.21 -15.01 -23.50
C GLN A 287 8.92 -15.16 -22.14
N LYS A 288 9.63 -14.10 -21.74
CA LYS A 288 10.46 -14.06 -20.52
C LYS A 288 9.85 -13.23 -19.39
N PHE A 289 8.69 -12.62 -19.60
CA PHE A 289 8.03 -11.74 -18.63
C PHE A 289 6.63 -12.22 -18.28
N VAL A 290 6.18 -11.93 -17.06
CA VAL A 290 4.79 -12.06 -16.62
C VAL A 290 4.31 -10.71 -16.07
N PRO A 291 3.14 -10.20 -16.50
CA PRO A 291 2.57 -8.99 -15.94
C PRO A 291 2.13 -9.25 -14.49
N ASN A 292 2.41 -8.30 -13.61
CA ASN A 292 2.01 -8.31 -12.21
C ASN A 292 1.25 -7.03 -11.90
N PHE A 293 -0.06 -7.14 -11.66
CA PHE A 293 -0.87 -6.03 -11.20
C PHE A 293 -0.64 -5.81 -9.72
N ILE A 294 -0.09 -4.66 -9.37
CA ILE A 294 0.21 -4.29 -8.00
C ILE A 294 -0.83 -3.28 -7.55
N ILE A 295 -1.66 -3.69 -6.59
CA ILE A 295 -2.60 -2.84 -5.87
C ILE A 295 -1.80 -1.90 -4.97
N THR A 296 -1.99 -0.60 -5.16
CA THR A 296 -1.30 0.46 -4.42
C THR A 296 -2.19 1.22 -3.47
N HIS A 297 -3.50 1.21 -3.71
CA HIS A 297 -4.53 1.86 -2.89
C HIS A 297 -5.91 1.24 -3.14
N ILE A 298 -6.73 1.14 -2.10
CA ILE A 298 -8.11 0.70 -2.12
C ILE A 298 -8.93 1.80 -1.45
N ASP A 299 -9.92 2.30 -2.18
CA ASP A 299 -10.86 3.31 -1.71
C ASP A 299 -12.27 2.74 -1.73
N SER A 300 -13.01 2.92 -0.64
CA SER A 300 -14.38 2.45 -0.55
C SER A 300 -15.23 3.52 0.13
N PRO A 301 -16.39 3.88 -0.45
CA PRO A 301 -17.37 4.72 0.24
C PRO A 301 -18.06 3.97 1.37
N LEU A 302 -17.90 2.63 1.43
CA LEU A 302 -18.28 1.79 2.55
C LEU A 302 -17.07 1.59 3.46
N VAL A 303 -17.30 1.25 4.71
CA VAL A 303 -16.23 0.95 5.67
C VAL A 303 -15.48 -0.32 5.22
N PRO A 304 -14.20 -0.26 4.80
CA PRO A 304 -13.51 -1.40 4.19
C PRO A 304 -13.21 -2.50 5.22
N THR A 305 -13.99 -3.56 5.20
CA THR A 305 -13.74 -4.81 5.94
C THR A 305 -13.05 -5.85 5.04
N PRO A 306 -12.46 -6.93 5.58
CA PRO A 306 -11.72 -7.90 4.77
C PRO A 306 -12.53 -8.52 3.61
N ASP A 307 -13.85 -8.65 3.75
CA ASP A 307 -14.76 -9.08 2.67
C ASP A 307 -14.83 -8.07 1.51
N ILE A 308 -14.90 -6.75 1.79
CA ILE A 308 -14.83 -5.70 0.77
C ILE A 308 -13.46 -5.70 0.08
N VAL A 309 -12.39 -5.90 0.85
CA VAL A 309 -11.03 -6.01 0.29
C VAL A 309 -10.90 -7.24 -0.60
N MET A 310 -11.51 -8.38 -0.25
CA MET A 310 -11.54 -9.56 -1.11
C MET A 310 -12.37 -9.34 -2.38
N LEU A 311 -13.48 -8.58 -2.31
CA LEU A 311 -14.19 -8.14 -3.51
C LEU A 311 -13.33 -7.23 -4.40
N ALA A 312 -12.56 -6.33 -3.79
CA ALA A 312 -11.61 -5.47 -4.50
C ALA A 312 -10.59 -6.33 -5.27
N VAL A 313 -9.96 -7.29 -4.58
CA VAL A 313 -9.00 -8.24 -5.18
C VAL A 313 -9.66 -9.10 -6.27
N ALA A 314 -10.89 -9.59 -6.07
CA ALA A 314 -11.61 -10.34 -7.09
C ALA A 314 -11.93 -9.49 -8.32
N SER A 315 -12.26 -8.20 -8.13
CA SER A 315 -12.54 -7.27 -9.23
C SER A 315 -11.31 -7.02 -10.11
N VAL A 316 -10.09 -7.07 -9.54
CA VAL A 316 -8.84 -6.93 -10.31
C VAL A 316 -8.74 -7.97 -11.42
N LEU A 317 -9.27 -9.17 -11.24
CA LEU A 317 -9.15 -10.23 -12.23
C LEU A 317 -9.85 -9.90 -13.56
N SER A 318 -10.74 -8.91 -13.56
CA SER A 318 -11.38 -8.39 -14.76
C SER A 318 -10.38 -7.80 -15.78
N ILE A 319 -9.23 -7.27 -15.35
CA ILE A 319 -8.23 -6.69 -16.27
C ILE A 319 -7.44 -7.76 -17.03
N ASN A 320 -7.54 -9.01 -16.63
CA ASN A 320 -6.91 -10.12 -17.34
C ASN A 320 -7.71 -10.53 -18.60
N GLU A 321 -9.01 -10.23 -18.66
CA GLU A 321 -9.83 -10.52 -19.84
C GLU A 321 -9.25 -9.81 -21.06
N ASP A 322 -9.05 -10.55 -22.15
CA ASP A 322 -8.49 -10.06 -23.41
C ASP A 322 -7.21 -9.21 -23.24
N MET A 323 -6.43 -9.47 -22.18
CA MET A 323 -5.25 -8.69 -21.83
C MET A 323 -5.53 -7.18 -21.73
N ASN A 324 -6.70 -6.79 -21.21
CA ASN A 324 -7.11 -5.38 -21.04
C ASN A 324 -6.06 -4.51 -20.32
N TRP A 325 -5.27 -5.12 -19.43
CA TRP A 325 -4.13 -4.47 -18.78
C TRP A 325 -3.13 -3.82 -19.74
N MET A 326 -3.00 -4.30 -20.99
CA MET A 326 -2.10 -3.75 -22.00
C MET A 326 -2.41 -2.29 -22.35
N GLN A 327 -3.64 -1.84 -22.10
CA GLN A 327 -4.06 -0.47 -22.41
C GLN A 327 -3.33 0.59 -21.59
N ALA A 328 -2.84 0.22 -20.41
CA ALA A 328 -1.98 1.08 -19.60
C ALA A 328 -0.67 1.45 -20.31
N PHE A 329 -0.25 0.69 -21.32
CA PHE A 329 1.01 0.89 -22.03
C PHE A 329 0.83 1.35 -23.49
N ARG A 330 -0.36 1.83 -23.86
CA ARG A 330 -0.57 2.38 -25.20
C ARG A 330 0.47 3.47 -25.49
N PRO A 331 1.17 3.42 -26.64
CA PRO A 331 2.20 4.41 -26.95
C PRO A 331 1.62 5.83 -27.00
N ASN A 332 2.02 6.66 -26.05
CA ASN A 332 1.74 8.09 -26.07
C ASN A 332 2.89 8.84 -26.74
N PRO A 333 2.63 9.96 -27.46
CA PRO A 333 3.67 10.85 -27.96
C PRO A 333 4.55 11.29 -26.78
N GLY A 334 5.83 10.89 -26.81
CA GLY A 334 6.75 11.19 -25.71
C GLY A 334 6.94 12.70 -25.53
N LYS A 335 7.07 13.16 -24.28
CA LYS A 335 7.57 14.51 -23.98
C LYS A 335 9.05 14.56 -24.37
N LYS A 336 9.47 15.58 -25.11
CA LYS A 336 10.85 15.71 -25.60
C LYS A 336 11.81 15.83 -24.41
N ASN A 337 12.87 15.03 -24.40
CA ASN A 337 13.91 14.96 -23.36
C ASN A 337 13.43 14.46 -21.98
N GLU A 338 12.34 13.70 -21.92
CA GLU A 338 11.90 13.03 -20.70
C GLU A 338 11.87 11.51 -20.94
N ILE A 339 12.33 10.76 -19.93
CA ILE A 339 12.29 9.30 -19.97
C ILE A 339 10.84 8.87 -19.69
N ASP A 340 10.28 8.09 -20.60
CA ASP A 340 9.00 7.43 -20.38
C ASP A 340 9.24 6.13 -19.61
N TYR A 341 9.02 6.17 -18.30
CA TYR A 341 9.22 5.02 -17.42
C TYR A 341 8.23 3.87 -17.69
N ASN A 342 7.15 4.12 -18.43
CA ASN A 342 6.12 3.14 -18.78
C ASN A 342 6.23 2.64 -20.23
N ASP A 343 7.33 2.91 -20.95
CA ASP A 343 7.50 2.43 -22.33
C ASP A 343 7.84 0.93 -22.38
N ILE A 344 6.92 0.12 -22.89
CA ILE A 344 7.06 -1.33 -22.99
C ILE A 344 8.26 -1.77 -23.84
N GLY A 345 8.74 -0.93 -24.75
CA GLY A 345 9.82 -1.29 -25.66
C GLY A 345 11.11 -1.71 -24.96
N ALA A 346 11.34 -1.22 -23.73
CA ALA A 346 12.52 -1.57 -22.93
C ALA A 346 12.53 -3.02 -22.43
N LEU A 347 11.39 -3.72 -22.44
CA LEU A 347 11.35 -5.15 -22.12
C LEU A 347 12.24 -5.98 -23.06
N ASN A 348 12.40 -5.55 -24.33
CA ASN A 348 13.25 -6.27 -25.27
C ASN A 348 14.76 -6.20 -24.93
N THR A 349 15.19 -5.32 -24.03
CA THR A 349 16.60 -5.25 -23.64
C THR A 349 17.07 -6.56 -22.98
N GLU A 350 16.30 -7.14 -22.06
CA GLU A 350 16.55 -8.51 -21.55
C GLU A 350 15.76 -9.58 -22.33
N GLY A 351 14.63 -9.20 -22.95
CA GLY A 351 13.82 -10.07 -23.80
C GLY A 351 14.61 -10.65 -24.98
N ASN A 352 15.41 -9.82 -25.65
CA ASN A 352 16.32 -10.18 -26.73
C ASN A 352 15.63 -11.01 -27.84
N ILE A 353 14.52 -10.51 -28.40
CA ILE A 353 13.77 -11.17 -29.48
C ILE A 353 14.66 -11.43 -30.69
N GLU A 354 15.60 -10.52 -30.98
CA GLU A 354 16.56 -10.66 -32.07
C GLU A 354 17.66 -11.71 -31.82
N ASN A 355 17.70 -12.32 -30.64
CA ASN A 355 18.68 -13.31 -30.24
C ASN A 355 20.14 -12.83 -30.45
N SER A 356 20.43 -11.61 -30.02
CA SER A 356 21.76 -11.02 -30.04
C SER A 356 22.76 -11.86 -29.26
N ASN A 357 23.96 -12.04 -29.82
CA ASN A 357 25.08 -12.78 -29.22
C ASN A 357 25.57 -12.16 -27.89
N THR A 358 25.25 -10.89 -27.62
CA THR A 358 25.59 -10.23 -26.36
C THR A 358 24.70 -10.67 -25.19
N GLY A 359 23.64 -11.44 -25.46
CA GLY A 359 22.62 -11.83 -24.49
C GLY A 359 21.55 -10.77 -24.25
N PHE A 360 21.74 -9.54 -24.75
CA PHE A 360 20.81 -8.41 -24.58
C PHE A 360 20.35 -7.90 -25.94
N GLY A 361 19.05 -7.57 -26.03
CA GLY A 361 18.44 -6.95 -27.20
C GLY A 361 18.47 -5.42 -27.14
N LYS A 362 17.92 -4.80 -28.18
CA LYS A 362 17.71 -3.35 -28.29
C LYS A 362 16.30 -2.99 -27.87
N LYS A 363 16.14 -1.86 -27.16
CA LYS A 363 14.83 -1.27 -26.88
C LYS A 363 14.04 -1.09 -28.18
N ILE A 364 12.82 -1.62 -28.22
CA ILE A 364 11.90 -1.42 -29.35
C ILE A 364 11.45 0.03 -29.31
N ASN A 365 11.56 0.74 -30.43
CA ASN A 365 11.16 2.13 -30.51
C ASN A 365 9.64 2.25 -30.70
N THR A 366 8.90 2.34 -29.59
CA THR A 366 7.44 2.42 -29.59
C THR A 366 6.91 3.83 -29.90
N LYS A 367 7.80 4.82 -30.02
CA LYS A 367 7.48 6.25 -30.18
C LYS A 367 7.57 6.73 -31.63
N THR A 368 7.98 5.88 -32.57
CA THR A 368 7.97 6.24 -33.99
C THR A 368 6.55 6.32 -34.53
N LYS A 369 6.36 7.13 -35.58
CA LYS A 369 5.07 7.19 -36.28
C LYS A 369 4.74 5.90 -37.03
N GLU A 370 5.74 5.07 -37.32
CA GLU A 370 5.54 3.77 -37.98
C GLU A 370 5.08 2.69 -37.00
N PHE A 371 5.24 2.88 -35.68
CA PHE A 371 4.86 1.89 -34.68
C PHE A 371 3.34 1.81 -34.54
N SER A 372 2.75 0.75 -35.08
CA SER A 372 1.30 0.54 -35.08
C SER A 372 0.83 -0.18 -33.82
N LEU A 373 -0.49 -0.17 -33.56
CA LEU A 373 -1.08 -1.02 -32.51
C LEU A 373 -0.85 -2.51 -32.76
N MET A 374 -0.68 -2.92 -34.02
CA MET A 374 -0.35 -4.30 -34.37
C MET A 374 1.09 -4.65 -33.93
N ASP A 375 2.04 -3.73 -34.13
CA ASP A 375 3.42 -3.91 -33.66
C ASP A 375 3.50 -3.97 -32.14
N PHE A 376 2.71 -3.13 -31.46
CA PHE A 376 2.54 -3.18 -30.00
C PHE A 376 2.05 -4.55 -29.52
N ASN A 377 0.99 -5.08 -30.13
CA ASN A 377 0.45 -6.40 -29.79
C ASN A 377 1.46 -7.51 -30.06
N ASN A 378 2.16 -7.47 -31.19
CA ASN A 378 3.18 -8.46 -31.55
C ASN A 378 4.35 -8.44 -30.54
N ALA A 379 4.81 -7.26 -30.14
CA ALA A 379 5.89 -7.12 -29.17
C ALA A 379 5.50 -7.70 -27.80
N ILE A 380 4.29 -7.38 -27.31
CA ILE A 380 3.78 -7.93 -26.04
C ILE A 380 3.67 -9.45 -26.13
N GLN A 381 3.06 -10.00 -27.17
CA GLN A 381 2.91 -11.46 -27.30
C GLN A 381 4.25 -12.18 -27.42
N ALA A 382 5.28 -11.54 -28.01
CA ALA A 382 6.62 -12.11 -28.11
C ALA A 382 7.37 -12.12 -26.78
N LEU A 383 7.18 -11.09 -25.95
CA LEU A 383 7.95 -10.87 -24.72
C LEU A 383 7.26 -11.38 -23.45
N VAL A 384 5.94 -11.31 -23.41
CA VAL A 384 5.13 -11.41 -22.20
C VAL A 384 4.20 -12.61 -22.27
N ARG A 385 4.17 -13.41 -21.19
CA ARG A 385 3.21 -14.50 -21.02
C ARG A 385 1.81 -13.93 -20.75
N PRO A 386 0.73 -14.60 -21.19
CA PRO A 386 -0.64 -14.09 -21.02
C PRO A 386 -1.15 -14.11 -19.56
N ASN A 387 -0.46 -14.84 -18.67
CA ASN A 387 -0.79 -15.00 -17.27
C ASN A 387 -0.69 -13.68 -16.49
N LEU A 388 -1.67 -13.30 -15.68
CA LEU A 388 -1.57 -12.15 -14.77
C LEU A 388 -1.28 -12.60 -13.32
N MET A 389 -0.29 -11.97 -12.69
CA MET A 389 -0.10 -12.02 -11.25
C MET A 389 -0.79 -10.84 -10.58
N VAL A 390 -1.25 -11.03 -9.35
CA VAL A 390 -1.84 -9.95 -8.54
C VAL A 390 -1.07 -9.84 -7.24
N SER A 391 -0.59 -8.65 -6.95
CA SER A 391 0.10 -8.30 -5.70
C SER A 391 -0.57 -7.11 -5.04
N ILE A 392 -0.33 -6.93 -3.75
CA ILE A 392 -0.74 -5.76 -2.98
C ILE A 392 0.46 -5.21 -2.21
N ASP A 393 0.64 -3.89 -2.27
CA ASP A 393 1.63 -3.18 -1.46
C ASP A 393 0.98 -2.71 -0.16
N ILE A 394 1.35 -3.33 0.96
CA ILE A 394 0.77 -2.99 2.26
C ILE A 394 1.70 -2.02 2.99
N PRO A 395 1.24 -0.80 3.34
CA PRO A 395 2.07 0.16 4.04
C PRO A 395 2.39 -0.32 5.45
N LYS A 396 3.59 0.03 5.95
CA LYS A 396 3.92 -0.20 7.36
C LYS A 396 3.11 0.69 8.32
N ALA A 397 2.87 1.95 7.94
CA ALA A 397 2.12 2.92 8.74
C ALA A 397 1.40 3.92 7.82
N GLY A 398 0.33 3.47 7.18
CA GLY A 398 -0.48 4.26 6.24
C GLY A 398 -1.98 4.20 6.56
N PRO A 399 -2.80 5.00 5.85
CA PRO A 399 -4.23 5.12 6.13
C PRO A 399 -5.02 3.82 5.92
N GLU A 400 -4.45 2.85 5.21
CA GLU A 400 -5.08 1.56 4.89
C GLU A 400 -4.68 0.42 5.82
N THR A 401 -3.73 0.65 6.74
CA THR A 401 -3.16 -0.43 7.58
C THR A 401 -4.25 -1.14 8.37
N TRP A 402 -5.22 -0.39 8.88
CA TRP A 402 -6.27 -0.92 9.73
C TRP A 402 -7.14 -2.01 9.06
N PHE A 403 -7.22 -2.05 7.73
CA PHE A 403 -7.91 -3.13 6.99
C PHE A 403 -7.00 -4.04 6.16
N THR A 404 -5.75 -3.63 5.90
CA THR A 404 -4.78 -4.41 5.11
C THR A 404 -3.76 -5.18 5.95
N SER A 405 -3.48 -4.76 7.19
CA SER A 405 -2.46 -5.36 8.07
C SER A 405 -2.73 -6.84 8.38
N VAL A 406 -3.99 -7.26 8.35
CA VAL A 406 -4.42 -8.66 8.50
C VAL A 406 -3.67 -9.59 7.54
N PHE A 407 -3.32 -9.12 6.34
CA PHE A 407 -2.55 -9.89 5.37
C PHE A 407 -1.08 -10.01 5.76
N CYS A 408 -0.47 -8.94 6.30
CA CYS A 408 0.88 -9.00 6.84
C CYS A 408 0.97 -9.97 8.03
N TYR A 409 0.01 -9.92 8.96
CA TYR A 409 -0.06 -10.88 10.07
C TYR A 409 -0.28 -12.33 9.58
N SER A 410 -1.06 -12.50 8.50
CA SER A 410 -1.27 -13.81 7.88
C SER A 410 0.02 -14.33 7.23
N LYS A 411 0.77 -13.48 6.53
CA LYS A 411 1.98 -13.89 5.80
C LYS A 411 3.22 -14.04 6.68
N PHE A 412 3.54 -13.02 7.47
CA PHE A 412 4.82 -12.93 8.18
C PHE A 412 4.78 -13.48 9.60
N SER A 413 3.63 -13.38 10.27
CA SER A 413 3.45 -13.92 11.62
C SER A 413 2.82 -15.30 11.64
N ASN A 414 2.35 -15.81 10.49
CA ASN A 414 1.56 -17.03 10.38
C ASN A 414 0.41 -17.07 11.43
N SER A 415 -0.23 -15.92 11.65
CA SER A 415 -1.24 -15.76 12.69
C SER A 415 -2.50 -16.51 12.29
N GLU A 416 -2.81 -17.60 13.01
CA GLU A 416 -4.03 -18.39 12.81
C GLU A 416 -5.29 -17.53 12.90
N LYS A 417 -5.30 -16.53 13.81
CA LYS A 417 -6.43 -15.60 13.96
C LYS A 417 -6.60 -14.71 12.72
N ALA A 418 -5.51 -14.20 12.16
CA ALA A 418 -5.56 -13.35 10.97
C ALA A 418 -6.00 -14.16 9.74
N ILE A 419 -5.43 -15.36 9.57
CA ILE A 419 -5.81 -16.29 8.51
C ILE A 419 -7.29 -16.65 8.61
N LYS A 420 -7.76 -17.01 9.82
CA LYS A 420 -9.17 -17.31 10.09
C LYS A 420 -10.08 -16.12 9.78
N ARG A 421 -9.70 -14.89 10.17
CA ARG A 421 -10.47 -13.67 9.87
C ARG A 421 -10.69 -13.50 8.36
N VAL A 422 -9.66 -13.71 7.53
CA VAL A 422 -9.79 -13.64 6.07
C VAL A 422 -10.72 -14.72 5.54
N TYR A 423 -10.55 -15.98 5.95
CA TYR A 423 -11.41 -17.07 5.47
C TYR A 423 -12.85 -16.96 5.95
N ASP A 424 -13.09 -16.54 7.19
CA ASP A 424 -14.43 -16.31 7.72
C ASP A 424 -15.14 -15.20 6.92
N SER A 425 -14.44 -14.09 6.62
CA SER A 425 -14.98 -13.02 5.78
C SER A 425 -15.33 -13.52 4.38
N ILE A 426 -14.52 -14.37 3.76
CA ILE A 426 -14.85 -14.96 2.45
C ILE A 426 -16.02 -15.93 2.57
N ALA A 427 -16.09 -16.73 3.64
CA ALA A 427 -17.21 -17.63 3.87
C ALA A 427 -18.52 -16.83 4.00
N ILE A 428 -18.51 -15.70 4.71
CA ILE A 428 -19.69 -14.83 4.83
C ILE A 428 -20.04 -14.18 3.49
N LEU A 429 -19.04 -13.67 2.78
CA LEU A 429 -19.17 -13.12 1.42
C LEU A 429 -19.85 -14.09 0.45
N THR A 430 -19.55 -15.38 0.61
CA THR A 430 -20.00 -16.47 -0.26
C THR A 430 -21.12 -17.31 0.34
N ASN A 431 -21.80 -16.83 1.39
CA ASN A 431 -22.91 -17.54 2.04
C ASN A 431 -22.57 -18.99 2.45
N GLY A 432 -21.36 -19.19 2.99
CA GLY A 432 -20.82 -20.48 3.40
C GLY A 432 -20.31 -21.36 2.26
N ASN A 433 -20.37 -20.89 1.02
CA ASN A 433 -19.90 -21.66 -0.14
C ASN A 433 -18.38 -21.55 -0.30
N ASN A 434 -17.66 -22.23 0.59
CA ASN A 434 -16.22 -22.14 0.62
C ASN A 434 -15.57 -23.27 -0.21
N THR A 435 -15.40 -23.04 -1.51
CA THR A 435 -14.53 -23.92 -2.33
C THR A 435 -13.05 -23.73 -2.00
N ILE A 436 -12.71 -22.73 -1.17
CA ILE A 436 -11.35 -22.46 -0.76
C ILE A 436 -10.95 -23.41 0.36
N ASN A 437 -10.13 -24.38 0.01
CA ASN A 437 -9.42 -25.21 0.99
C ASN A 437 -8.50 -24.29 1.82
N THR A 438 -8.70 -24.26 3.15
CA THR A 438 -7.90 -23.47 4.09
C THR A 438 -6.42 -23.88 4.14
N ALA A 439 -6.07 -25.04 3.57
CA ALA A 439 -4.69 -25.46 3.37
C ALA A 439 -3.99 -24.76 2.18
N VAL A 440 -4.72 -24.05 1.32
CA VAL A 440 -4.13 -23.28 0.21
C VAL A 440 -3.59 -21.96 0.75
N PRO A 441 -2.29 -21.66 0.62
CA PRO A 441 -1.76 -20.40 1.13
C PRO A 441 -2.37 -19.20 0.39
N ILE A 442 -2.72 -18.16 1.13
CA ILE A 442 -3.28 -16.91 0.58
C ILE A 442 -2.25 -16.22 -0.35
N PHE A 443 -0.98 -16.21 0.07
CA PHE A 443 0.11 -15.53 -0.63
C PHE A 443 1.20 -16.52 -1.06
N ALA A 444 1.88 -16.21 -2.16
CA ALA A 444 3.09 -16.87 -2.60
C ALA A 444 4.23 -16.68 -1.57
N ASP A 445 5.28 -17.51 -1.67
CA ASP A 445 6.41 -17.48 -0.73
C ASP A 445 7.32 -16.26 -0.83
N ILE A 446 7.21 -15.51 -1.93
CA ILE A 446 8.06 -14.36 -2.17
C ILE A 446 7.36 -13.10 -1.70
N SER A 447 8.07 -12.36 -0.86
CA SER A 447 7.69 -11.04 -0.39
C SER A 447 8.84 -10.07 -0.62
N ASN A 448 8.52 -8.83 -0.99
CA ASN A 448 9.51 -7.79 -1.22
C ASN A 448 9.20 -6.55 -0.40
N LYS A 449 10.24 -5.98 0.23
CA LYS A 449 10.16 -4.64 0.83
C LYS A 449 10.33 -3.59 -0.26
N ILE A 450 9.29 -2.82 -0.53
CA ILE A 450 9.28 -1.75 -1.54
C ILE A 450 9.39 -0.41 -0.84
N HIS A 451 10.20 0.50 -1.40
CA HIS A 451 10.36 1.84 -0.86
C HIS A 451 9.09 2.66 -1.09
N GLY A 452 8.61 3.32 -0.04
CA GLY A 452 7.47 4.22 -0.07
C GLY A 452 7.83 5.66 0.25
N GLY A 453 7.16 6.59 -0.42
CA GLY A 453 7.42 8.02 -0.31
C GLY A 453 7.19 8.72 -1.65
N TYR A 454 7.83 9.86 -1.84
CA TYR A 454 7.69 10.63 -3.07
C TYR A 454 9.02 11.12 -3.60
N TYR A 455 9.07 11.52 -4.87
CA TYR A 455 10.18 12.26 -5.46
C TYR A 455 9.65 13.52 -6.15
N LYS A 456 10.52 14.52 -6.31
CA LYS A 456 10.14 15.80 -6.90
C LYS A 456 10.35 15.77 -8.41
N THR A 457 9.34 16.19 -9.14
CA THR A 457 9.38 16.42 -10.59
C THR A 457 9.14 17.90 -10.87
N LYS A 458 9.29 18.32 -12.13
CA LYS A 458 8.95 19.69 -12.55
C LYS A 458 7.47 20.01 -12.34
N ASP A 459 6.62 19.00 -12.43
CA ASP A 459 5.15 19.12 -12.39
C ASP A 459 4.56 18.90 -10.98
N GLY A 460 5.41 18.65 -9.96
CA GLY A 460 4.97 18.37 -8.59
C GLY A 460 5.63 17.13 -7.99
N ILE A 461 5.00 16.53 -6.99
CA ILE A 461 5.48 15.29 -6.35
C ILE A 461 4.84 14.06 -6.98
N LYS A 462 5.60 12.97 -7.08
CA LYS A 462 5.14 11.68 -7.58
C LYS A 462 5.57 10.55 -6.66
N ASP A 463 4.80 9.47 -6.62
CA ASP A 463 5.09 8.26 -5.83
C ASP A 463 6.41 7.60 -6.29
N ILE A 464 7.29 7.25 -5.34
CA ILE A 464 8.57 6.56 -5.61
C ILE A 464 8.38 5.25 -6.38
N ARG A 465 7.23 4.59 -6.25
CA ARG A 465 6.91 3.35 -6.99
C ARG A 465 6.95 3.53 -8.51
N ASN A 466 6.86 4.76 -9.02
CA ASN A 466 7.10 5.06 -10.44
C ASN A 466 8.54 4.76 -10.90
N LEU A 467 9.51 4.81 -10.00
CA LEU A 467 10.93 4.60 -10.27
C LEU A 467 11.42 3.21 -9.84
N SER A 468 10.63 2.50 -9.03
CA SER A 468 11.01 1.20 -8.46
C SER A 468 10.37 -0.01 -9.16
N SER A 469 9.79 0.17 -10.35
CA SER A 469 9.38 -0.97 -11.20
C SER A 469 10.53 -1.47 -12.07
N TYR A 470 10.50 -2.76 -12.40
CA TYR A 470 11.41 -3.36 -13.38
C TYR A 470 11.39 -2.57 -14.69
N LEU A 471 10.19 -2.25 -15.20
CA LEU A 471 10.04 -1.52 -16.46
C LEU A 471 10.70 -0.13 -16.43
N SER A 472 10.58 0.57 -15.31
CA SER A 472 11.16 1.91 -15.14
C SER A 472 12.69 1.87 -15.19
N VAL A 473 13.29 0.87 -14.55
CA VAL A 473 14.74 0.67 -14.57
C VAL A 473 15.22 0.28 -15.96
N ALA A 474 14.50 -0.61 -16.65
CA ALA A 474 14.83 -1.00 -18.01
C ALA A 474 14.78 0.21 -18.98
N ASN A 475 13.77 1.08 -18.84
CA ASN A 475 13.66 2.32 -19.60
C ASN A 475 14.80 3.28 -19.29
N TYR A 476 15.09 3.52 -18.00
CA TYR A 476 16.18 4.38 -17.59
C TYR A 476 17.54 3.92 -18.13
N VAL A 477 17.87 2.64 -17.98
CA VAL A 477 19.14 2.07 -18.46
C VAL A 477 19.25 2.21 -19.98
N SER A 478 18.16 1.92 -20.72
CA SER A 478 18.14 1.99 -22.17
C SER A 478 18.26 3.42 -22.68
N ASP A 479 17.47 4.36 -22.14
CA ASP A 479 17.40 5.74 -22.62
C ASP A 479 18.62 6.58 -22.20
N THR A 480 19.32 6.18 -21.14
CA THR A 480 20.60 6.79 -20.72
C THR A 480 21.84 6.08 -21.27
N ASN A 481 21.65 5.06 -22.12
CA ASN A 481 22.73 4.23 -22.69
C ASN A 481 23.68 3.63 -21.64
N GLN A 482 23.14 3.26 -20.48
CA GLN A 482 23.89 2.55 -19.46
C GLN A 482 24.06 1.06 -19.83
N GLN A 483 24.92 0.34 -19.10
CA GLN A 483 25.17 -1.07 -19.37
C GLN A 483 23.91 -1.91 -19.08
N PRO A 484 23.40 -2.72 -20.02
CA PRO A 484 22.19 -3.53 -19.84
C PRO A 484 22.21 -4.47 -18.64
N ILE A 485 23.40 -4.91 -18.21
CA ILE A 485 23.59 -5.77 -17.02
C ILE A 485 23.04 -5.15 -15.72
N LEU A 486 22.91 -3.82 -15.66
CA LEU A 486 22.30 -3.12 -14.53
C LEU A 486 20.83 -3.49 -14.35
N ILE A 487 20.13 -3.86 -15.42
CA ILE A 487 18.75 -4.36 -15.35
C ILE A 487 18.75 -5.69 -14.58
N SER A 488 19.59 -6.64 -14.98
CA SER A 488 19.72 -7.93 -14.28
C SER A 488 20.14 -7.76 -12.81
N GLN A 489 21.01 -6.78 -12.51
CA GLN A 489 21.37 -6.44 -11.13
C GLN A 489 20.18 -5.95 -10.33
N TYR A 490 19.34 -5.07 -10.91
CA TYR A 490 18.11 -4.64 -10.28
C TYR A 490 17.15 -5.81 -10.04
N THR A 491 16.96 -6.67 -11.06
CA THR A 491 16.12 -7.88 -11.00
C THR A 491 16.57 -8.81 -9.86
N ASN A 492 17.88 -8.98 -9.63
CA ASN A 492 18.40 -9.75 -8.49
C ASN A 492 17.95 -9.18 -7.14
N THR A 493 17.81 -7.86 -7.01
CA THR A 493 17.27 -7.28 -5.78
C THR A 493 15.81 -7.69 -5.55
N LEU A 494 15.03 -8.01 -6.58
CA LEU A 494 13.62 -8.37 -6.44
C LEU A 494 13.40 -9.85 -6.14
N TYR A 495 14.26 -10.75 -6.62
CA TYR A 495 13.97 -12.19 -6.56
C TYR A 495 15.06 -13.05 -5.93
N ASN A 496 16.27 -12.53 -5.71
CA ASN A 496 17.32 -13.32 -5.08
C ASN A 496 17.13 -13.41 -3.55
N THR A 497 16.39 -14.41 -3.10
CA THR A 497 16.08 -14.64 -1.67
C THR A 497 17.29 -15.03 -0.82
N SER A 498 18.44 -15.36 -1.42
CA SER A 498 19.70 -15.58 -0.67
C SER A 498 20.27 -14.29 -0.08
N ILE A 499 19.85 -13.12 -0.61
CA ILE A 499 20.26 -11.80 -0.11
C ILE A 499 19.16 -11.28 0.84
N PRO A 500 19.50 -10.87 2.08
CA PRO A 500 18.55 -10.28 3.01
C PRO A 500 17.76 -9.11 2.41
N ASN A 501 16.48 -9.00 2.75
CA ASN A 501 15.55 -8.03 2.17
C ASN A 501 16.01 -6.58 2.33
N GLU A 502 16.62 -6.26 3.47
CA GLU A 502 17.16 -4.94 3.81
C GLU A 502 18.28 -4.54 2.86
N LEU A 503 19.18 -5.48 2.53
CA LEU A 503 20.26 -5.25 1.58
C LEU A 503 19.73 -5.08 0.16
N ARG A 504 18.77 -5.92 -0.23
CA ARG A 504 18.10 -5.80 -1.53
C ARG A 504 17.42 -4.43 -1.67
N ALA A 505 16.79 -3.94 -0.59
CA ALA A 505 16.18 -2.61 -0.55
C ALA A 505 17.25 -1.50 -0.62
N ALA A 506 18.37 -1.62 0.08
CA ALA A 506 19.46 -0.64 0.02
C ALA A 506 20.05 -0.51 -1.39
N GLU A 507 20.20 -1.60 -2.13
CA GLU A 507 20.62 -1.53 -3.54
C GLU A 507 19.57 -0.87 -4.43
N ARG A 508 18.27 -1.19 -4.26
CA ARG A 508 17.19 -0.50 -5.01
C ARG A 508 17.18 1.01 -4.78
N LYS A 509 17.49 1.46 -3.56
CA LYS A 509 17.59 2.88 -3.22
C LYS A 509 18.55 3.62 -4.16
N LYS A 510 19.71 3.03 -4.46
CA LYS A 510 20.71 3.65 -5.34
C LYS A 510 20.17 3.92 -6.75
N PHE A 511 19.37 2.98 -7.28
CA PHE A 511 18.68 3.18 -8.56
C PHE A 511 17.66 4.31 -8.47
N ILE A 512 16.81 4.30 -7.44
CA ILE A 512 15.77 5.32 -7.23
C ILE A 512 16.39 6.72 -7.06
N ASP A 513 17.44 6.85 -6.26
CA ASP A 513 18.13 8.12 -6.03
C ASP A 513 18.73 8.66 -7.34
N ASN A 514 19.37 7.80 -8.13
CA ASN A 514 19.91 8.20 -9.44
C ASN A 514 18.80 8.63 -10.41
N MET A 515 17.75 7.81 -10.56
CA MET A 515 16.62 8.09 -11.44
C MET A 515 15.82 9.34 -11.04
N SER A 516 15.78 9.66 -9.74
CA SER A 516 15.11 10.85 -9.19
C SER A 516 15.99 12.10 -9.12
N ASN A 517 17.25 12.04 -9.57
CA ASN A 517 18.24 13.10 -9.37
C ASN A 517 18.41 13.50 -7.89
N ASN A 518 18.41 12.51 -6.99
CA ASN A 518 18.50 12.65 -5.53
C ASN A 518 17.38 13.48 -4.90
N THR A 519 16.18 13.49 -5.52
CA THR A 519 15.01 14.19 -4.96
C THR A 519 14.03 13.28 -4.22
N ALA A 520 14.31 11.97 -4.18
CA ALA A 520 13.50 11.00 -3.47
C ALA A 520 13.51 11.24 -1.95
N VAL A 521 12.32 11.19 -1.35
CA VAL A 521 12.09 11.27 0.09
C VAL A 521 11.35 10.02 0.52
N TYR A 522 12.01 9.19 1.33
CA TYR A 522 11.51 7.92 1.82
C TYR A 522 10.70 8.17 3.11
N LYS A 523 9.47 7.64 3.18
CA LYS A 523 8.56 7.85 4.34
C LYS A 523 8.22 6.55 5.03
N GLN A 524 8.18 5.46 4.28
CA GLN A 524 7.86 4.13 4.78
C GLN A 524 8.39 3.05 3.85
N TYR A 525 8.26 1.80 4.31
CA TYR A 525 8.32 0.63 3.44
C TYR A 525 6.91 0.09 3.22
N TYR A 526 6.71 -0.54 2.07
CA TYR A 526 5.58 -1.41 1.78
C TYR A 526 6.05 -2.86 1.78
N ASP A 527 5.25 -3.74 2.35
CA ASP A 527 5.40 -5.17 2.13
C ASP A 527 4.56 -5.58 0.92
N ARG A 528 5.23 -5.91 -0.19
CA ARG A 528 4.58 -6.44 -1.39
C ARG A 528 4.26 -7.91 -1.19
N LEU A 529 2.97 -8.22 -1.15
CA LEU A 529 2.45 -9.58 -1.04
C LEU A 529 1.81 -10.00 -2.35
N THR A 530 2.28 -11.10 -2.94
CA THR A 530 1.69 -11.66 -4.16
C THR A 530 0.69 -12.76 -3.79
N PHE A 531 -0.56 -12.63 -4.24
CA PHE A 531 -1.58 -13.64 -4.00
C PHE A 531 -1.25 -14.95 -4.73
N SER A 532 -1.53 -16.09 -4.11
CA SER A 532 -1.35 -17.37 -4.78
C SER A 532 -2.42 -17.56 -5.86
N GLY A 533 -2.01 -18.07 -7.02
CA GLY A 533 -2.94 -18.34 -8.13
C GLY A 533 -4.09 -19.27 -7.76
N MET A 534 -3.81 -20.27 -6.91
CA MET A 534 -4.81 -21.22 -6.43
C MET A 534 -5.82 -20.54 -5.50
N PHE A 535 -5.36 -19.64 -4.62
CA PHE A 535 -6.25 -18.87 -3.76
C PHE A 535 -7.19 -17.97 -4.57
N LEU A 536 -6.66 -17.21 -5.53
CA LEU A 536 -7.46 -16.33 -6.40
C LEU A 536 -8.50 -17.13 -7.19
N MET A 537 -8.11 -18.26 -7.78
CA MET A 537 -9.02 -19.13 -8.53
C MET A 537 -10.15 -19.66 -7.64
N ASN A 538 -9.86 -20.06 -6.41
CA ASN A 538 -10.89 -20.55 -5.47
C ASN A 538 -11.82 -19.42 -4.99
N LEU A 539 -11.30 -18.22 -4.73
CA LEU A 539 -12.10 -17.04 -4.39
C LEU A 539 -13.13 -16.74 -5.49
N VAL A 540 -12.66 -16.69 -6.73
CA VAL A 540 -13.49 -16.49 -7.92
C VAL A 540 -14.54 -17.58 -8.11
N ASN A 541 -14.14 -18.85 -7.99
CA ASN A 541 -15.06 -19.98 -8.14
C ASN A 541 -16.18 -19.95 -7.09
N SER A 542 -15.85 -19.54 -5.87
CA SER A 542 -16.80 -19.39 -4.77
C SER A 542 -17.79 -18.26 -5.04
N LEU A 543 -17.29 -17.09 -5.46
CA LEU A 543 -18.11 -15.95 -5.88
C LEU A 543 -19.02 -16.29 -7.08
N ARG A 544 -18.51 -17.02 -8.07
CA ARG A 544 -19.32 -17.40 -9.24
C ARG A 544 -20.47 -18.32 -8.87
N HIS A 545 -20.25 -19.28 -7.96
CA HIS A 545 -21.30 -20.23 -7.57
C HIS A 545 -22.49 -19.56 -6.88
N ILE A 546 -22.28 -18.45 -6.17
CA ILE A 546 -23.36 -17.67 -5.55
C ILE A 546 -24.04 -16.69 -6.52
N GLY A 547 -23.63 -16.68 -7.80
CA GLY A 547 -24.19 -15.80 -8.83
C GLY A 547 -23.49 -14.45 -8.98
N PHE A 548 -22.32 -14.24 -8.38
CA PHE A 548 -21.53 -13.03 -8.62
C PHE A 548 -20.93 -13.06 -10.02
N ALA A 549 -21.55 -12.32 -10.93
CA ALA A 549 -21.12 -12.12 -12.31
C ALA A 549 -21.31 -10.64 -12.69
N PRO A 550 -20.39 -9.75 -12.26
CA PRO A 550 -20.44 -8.35 -12.66
C PRO A 550 -20.36 -8.19 -14.18
N ILE A 551 -20.81 -7.05 -14.71
CA ILE A 551 -20.81 -6.75 -16.14
C ILE A 551 -19.91 -5.55 -16.39
N PHE A 552 -19.16 -5.55 -17.48
CA PHE A 552 -18.40 -4.37 -17.87
C PHE A 552 -19.32 -3.26 -18.40
N SER A 553 -19.24 -2.08 -17.81
CA SER A 553 -20.04 -0.93 -18.26
C SER A 553 -19.37 -0.10 -19.35
N ASN A 554 -18.04 -0.17 -19.51
CA ASN A 554 -17.29 0.67 -20.44
C ASN A 554 -16.38 -0.07 -21.44
N MET A 555 -16.54 -1.40 -21.60
CA MET A 555 -15.71 -2.19 -22.52
C MET A 555 -15.73 -1.70 -23.97
N GLY A 556 -16.83 -1.12 -24.46
CA GLY A 556 -16.93 -0.61 -25.84
C GLY A 556 -15.97 0.55 -26.17
N ALA A 557 -15.50 1.32 -25.17
CA ALA A 557 -14.48 2.36 -25.35
C ALA A 557 -13.06 1.86 -25.09
N VAL A 558 -12.95 0.76 -24.33
CA VAL A 558 -11.70 0.12 -23.91
C VAL A 558 -11.21 -0.80 -25.05
N ASN A 559 -12.10 -1.54 -25.72
CA ASN A 559 -11.74 -2.65 -26.60
C ASN A 559 -11.44 -2.32 -28.08
N ASP A 560 -11.00 -1.09 -28.41
CA ASP A 560 -10.59 -0.72 -29.77
C ASP A 560 -9.41 -1.58 -30.33
N MET A 561 -8.72 -2.32 -29.46
CA MET A 561 -7.62 -3.22 -29.81
C MET A 561 -8.08 -4.60 -30.32
N PHE A 562 -9.31 -5.02 -30.00
CA PHE A 562 -9.87 -6.30 -30.43
C PHE A 562 -11.24 -6.03 -31.05
N GLN A 563 -11.34 -6.06 -32.38
CA GLN A 563 -12.60 -5.86 -33.11
C GLN A 563 -13.61 -6.98 -32.78
N ARG A 564 -14.34 -6.87 -31.67
CA ARG A 564 -15.55 -7.64 -31.38
C ARG A 564 -16.65 -6.71 -30.86
N ARG A 565 -17.87 -6.93 -31.36
CA ARG A 565 -19.07 -6.24 -30.89
C ARG A 565 -19.44 -6.74 -29.49
N SER A 566 -19.48 -5.82 -28.53
CA SER A 566 -20.33 -5.77 -27.33
C SER A 566 -21.14 -7.04 -27.01
N THR A 567 -20.63 -7.84 -26.06
CA THR A 567 -21.33 -8.63 -25.00
C THR A 567 -20.34 -9.66 -24.44
N THR A 568 -19.25 -9.20 -23.84
CA THR A 568 -18.34 -10.05 -23.08
C THR A 568 -18.92 -10.23 -21.68
N ASP A 569 -19.31 -11.48 -21.38
CA ASP A 569 -19.75 -11.91 -20.06
C ASP A 569 -18.51 -12.09 -19.18
N PHE A 570 -18.49 -11.49 -17.99
CA PHE A 570 -17.38 -11.55 -17.03
C PHE A 570 -17.03 -12.99 -16.60
N SER A 571 -17.92 -13.94 -16.86
CA SER A 571 -17.64 -15.36 -16.75
C SER A 571 -16.46 -15.80 -17.65
N GLY A 572 -16.25 -15.15 -18.80
CA GLY A 572 -15.12 -15.33 -19.72
C GLY A 572 -13.82 -14.68 -19.23
N ALA A 573 -13.91 -13.51 -18.57
CA ALA A 573 -12.80 -12.82 -17.91
C ALA A 573 -12.13 -13.66 -16.82
N MET A 574 -12.96 -14.36 -16.06
CA MET A 574 -12.55 -15.08 -14.87
C MET A 574 -12.03 -16.49 -15.17
N LEU A 575 -12.54 -17.14 -16.22
CA LEU A 575 -12.32 -18.56 -16.49
C LEU A 575 -12.39 -18.88 -17.99
N GLY A 576 -11.44 -18.37 -18.78
CA GLY A 576 -10.95 -19.20 -19.86
C GLY A 576 -10.39 -20.50 -19.27
N GLN A 577 -10.47 -21.62 -19.99
CA GLN A 577 -9.65 -22.83 -19.69
C GLN A 577 -8.13 -22.51 -19.60
N ASP A 578 -7.77 -21.28 -19.99
CA ASP A 578 -6.49 -20.60 -19.93
C ASP A 578 -6.42 -19.46 -18.89
N ALA A 579 -7.18 -19.48 -17.79
CA ALA A 579 -6.84 -18.69 -16.59
C ALA A 579 -5.55 -19.25 -16.00
N ARG A 580 -4.44 -18.97 -16.69
CA ARG A 580 -3.13 -19.49 -16.36
C ARG A 580 -2.63 -18.60 -15.23
N PHE A 581 -2.93 -18.97 -14.00
CA PHE A 581 -2.26 -18.38 -12.84
C PHE A 581 -0.95 -19.12 -12.63
N MET A 582 0.18 -18.40 -12.64
CA MET A 582 1.45 -19.04 -12.31
C MET A 582 1.48 -19.31 -10.81
N SER A 583 1.66 -20.58 -10.42
CA SER A 583 2.06 -20.90 -9.05
C SER A 583 3.54 -20.55 -8.88
N SER A 584 3.93 -19.99 -7.73
CA SER A 584 5.31 -19.58 -7.42
C SER A 584 6.34 -20.70 -7.56
N ASN A 585 5.92 -21.96 -7.44
CA ASN A 585 6.82 -23.12 -7.48
C ASN A 585 7.54 -23.31 -8.84
N ASN A 586 7.07 -22.66 -9.91
CA ASN A 586 7.68 -22.74 -11.25
C ASN A 586 8.39 -21.44 -11.69
N MET A 587 8.52 -20.43 -10.83
CA MET A 587 8.96 -19.09 -11.25
C MET A 587 10.47 -18.85 -11.20
N PHE A 588 11.23 -19.59 -10.38
CA PHE A 588 12.64 -19.26 -10.07
C PHE A 588 13.63 -20.41 -10.28
N GLY A 589 13.23 -21.42 -11.06
CA GLY A 589 14.13 -22.49 -11.47
C GLY A 589 15.17 -21.97 -12.47
N ASN A 590 16.39 -21.72 -11.97
CA ASN A 590 17.60 -21.32 -12.70
C ASN A 590 17.65 -19.86 -13.16
N PHE A 591 18.00 -18.96 -12.23
CA PHE A 591 18.61 -17.68 -12.60
C PHE A 591 19.94 -17.96 -13.30
N PHE A 592 20.00 -17.70 -14.62
CA PHE A 592 21.22 -17.81 -15.38
C PHE A 592 22.13 -16.64 -14.97
N MET A 593 23.16 -16.91 -14.17
CA MET A 593 24.28 -15.98 -14.01
C MET A 593 25.04 -15.99 -15.34
N PRO A 594 25.03 -14.92 -16.16
CA PRO A 594 25.98 -14.85 -17.27
C PRO A 594 27.38 -14.97 -16.68
N GLY A 595 28.08 -16.04 -17.08
CA GLY A 595 29.42 -16.35 -16.62
C GLY A 595 30.33 -15.13 -16.78
N ASN A 596 31.10 -14.84 -15.72
CA ASN A 596 32.03 -13.72 -15.54
C ASN A 596 31.54 -12.52 -14.72
N TYR A 597 30.64 -12.70 -13.75
CA TYR A 597 30.56 -11.78 -12.60
C TYR A 597 31.02 -12.46 -11.31
N ASN A 598 32.34 -12.70 -11.25
CA ASN A 598 33.03 -12.99 -10.00
C ASN A 598 33.36 -11.63 -9.34
N ARG A 599 32.38 -11.01 -8.70
CA ARG A 599 32.72 -10.34 -7.44
C ARG A 599 32.59 -11.45 -6.41
N GLN A 600 33.71 -11.84 -5.83
CA GLN A 600 33.66 -12.56 -4.56
C GLN A 600 32.70 -11.78 -3.66
N PHE A 601 31.59 -12.43 -3.33
CA PHE A 601 30.54 -11.90 -2.48
C PHE A 601 31.07 -11.69 -1.06
#